data_AF-A0A1T1CDD0-F1
#
_entry.id   AF-A0A1T1CDD0-F1
#
_cell.length_a   1.000
_cell.length_b   1.000
_cell.length_c   1.000
_cell.angle_alpha   90.00
_cell.angle_beta   90.00
_cell.angle_gamma   90.00
#
_symmetry.space_group_name_H-M   'P 1'
#
loop_
_entity.id
_entity.type
_entity.pdbx_description
1 polymer ?
#
loop_
_entity_poly.entity_id
_entity_poly.type
_entity_poly.pdbx_seq_one_letter_code
_entity_poly.pdbx_strand_id
1 'polypeptide(L)'
;MNKELEKFSVTNSFNFSPEDSLEQVCNATEGCGVFLVFDLTSDRELIMVGSSGTVQNDGTLKIKKGGLAEKIVEGHQFAKTGRKYSWPAQMKLEGITAIEVVWYETFNSTTKAIPTSVEGQILQSFLDKSGKLPRWNVAF
;
A
#
# COMPACT_ATOMS: atom_id res chain seq x y z
N MET A 1 -13.70 6.59 4.62
CA MET A 1 -12.54 6.86 3.74
C MET A 1 -11.72 8.00 4.35
N ASN A 2 -10.39 7.98 4.28
CA ASN A 2 -9.58 9.12 4.76
C ASN A 2 -9.74 10.29 3.78
N LYS A 3 -10.20 11.45 4.26
CA LYS A 3 -10.39 12.66 3.44
C LYS A 3 -9.15 13.05 2.65
N GLU A 4 -7.96 12.73 3.19
CA GLU A 4 -6.68 12.97 2.54
C GLU A 4 -6.51 12.29 1.18
N LEU A 5 -7.25 11.20 0.91
CA LEU A 5 -7.15 10.46 -0.35
C LEU A 5 -8.04 11.04 -1.46
N GLU A 6 -9.09 11.80 -1.10
CA GLU A 6 -10.09 12.32 -2.06
C GLU A 6 -9.51 13.33 -3.05
N LYS A 7 -8.35 13.92 -2.72
CA LYS A 7 -7.64 14.88 -3.59
C LYS A 7 -6.79 14.23 -4.68
N PHE A 8 -6.57 12.91 -4.62
CA PHE A 8 -5.73 12.19 -5.58
C PHE A 8 -6.60 11.57 -6.67
N SER A 9 -6.43 12.03 -7.91
CA SER A 9 -7.24 11.58 -9.06
C SER A 9 -6.68 10.34 -9.76
N VAL A 10 -5.38 10.08 -9.64
CA VAL A 10 -4.73 8.92 -10.26
C VAL A 10 -4.69 7.79 -9.23
N THR A 11 -5.63 6.86 -9.38
CA THR A 11 -5.86 5.75 -8.46
C THR A 11 -6.53 4.59 -9.17
N ASN A 12 -6.32 3.38 -8.66
CA ASN A 12 -7.09 2.20 -9.02
C ASN A 12 -7.06 1.20 -7.84
N SER A 13 -7.79 0.10 -7.96
CA SER A 13 -7.68 -1.03 -7.05
C SER A 13 -7.69 -2.36 -7.80
N PHE A 14 -7.24 -3.41 -7.11
CA PHE A 14 -7.36 -4.78 -7.57
C PHE A 14 -7.61 -5.71 -6.37
N ASN A 15 -8.27 -6.83 -6.65
CA ASN A 15 -8.44 -7.90 -5.68
C ASN A 15 -7.35 -8.95 -5.87
N PHE A 16 -6.97 -9.59 -4.76
CA PHE A 16 -5.95 -10.63 -4.74
C PHE A 16 -6.35 -11.74 -3.76
N SER A 17 -6.29 -12.98 -4.22
CA SER A 17 -6.46 -14.18 -3.40
C SER A 17 -5.12 -14.94 -3.27
N PRO A 18 -5.00 -15.86 -2.30
CA PRO A 18 -3.77 -16.65 -2.12
C PRO A 18 -3.41 -17.57 -3.29
N GLU A 19 -4.33 -17.76 -4.24
CA GLU A 19 -4.14 -18.61 -5.43
C GLU A 19 -3.77 -17.80 -6.69
N ASP A 20 -3.86 -16.47 -6.60
CA ASP A 20 -3.48 -15.57 -7.70
C ASP A 20 -1.96 -15.34 -7.74
N SER A 21 -1.47 -14.92 -8.91
CA SER A 21 -0.14 -14.32 -9.01
C SER A 21 -0.23 -12.81 -8.79
N LEU A 22 0.41 -12.31 -7.72
CA LEU A 22 0.42 -10.87 -7.41
C LEU A 22 1.03 -10.05 -8.56
N GLU A 23 2.03 -10.61 -9.24
CA GLU A 23 2.66 -10.01 -10.43
C GLU A 23 1.67 -9.82 -11.58
N GLN A 24 0.70 -10.73 -11.74
CA GLN A 24 -0.25 -10.69 -12.85
C GLN A 24 -1.47 -9.81 -12.55
N VAL A 25 -1.95 -9.80 -11.30
CA VAL A 25 -3.16 -9.04 -10.95
C VAL A 25 -2.86 -7.59 -10.56
N CYS A 26 -1.62 -7.27 -10.18
CA CYS A 26 -1.25 -5.91 -9.78
C CYS A 26 -1.39 -4.94 -10.97
N ASN A 27 -2.29 -3.97 -10.84
CA ASN A 27 -2.56 -2.93 -11.84
C ASN A 27 -1.99 -1.54 -11.45
N ALA A 28 -1.10 -1.50 -10.45
CA ALA A 28 -0.49 -0.26 -9.98
C ALA A 28 0.46 0.35 -11.00
N THR A 29 0.67 1.66 -10.91
CA THR A 29 1.58 2.38 -11.81
C THR A 29 3.04 2.24 -11.39
N GLU A 30 3.94 2.62 -12.28
CA GLU A 30 5.36 2.84 -11.97
C GLU A 30 5.61 4.21 -11.29
N GLY A 31 4.54 4.94 -10.93
CA GLY A 31 4.59 6.20 -10.22
C GLY A 31 4.90 6.07 -8.72
N CYS A 32 4.82 7.19 -8.01
CA CYS A 32 5.04 7.25 -6.57
C CYS A 32 3.77 7.63 -5.82
N GLY A 33 3.63 7.07 -4.62
CA GLY A 33 2.49 7.36 -3.78
C GLY A 33 2.29 6.31 -2.70
N VAL A 34 1.03 6.04 -2.38
CA VAL A 34 0.64 5.17 -1.28
C VAL A 34 -0.25 4.03 -1.79
N PHE A 35 -0.21 2.91 -1.08
CA PHE A 35 -1.16 1.83 -1.25
C PHE A 35 -1.69 1.38 0.12
N LEU A 36 -2.94 0.96 0.12
CA LEU A 36 -3.66 0.47 1.27
C LEU A 36 -4.12 -0.95 0.94
N VAL A 37 -3.99 -1.85 1.92
CA VAL A 37 -4.42 -3.24 1.79
C VAL A 37 -5.54 -3.48 2.77
N PHE A 38 -6.65 -4.01 2.27
CA PHE A 38 -7.82 -4.33 3.05
C PHE A 38 -8.08 -5.84 3.03
N ASP A 39 -8.36 -6.41 4.19
CA ASP A 39 -8.93 -7.75 4.32
C ASP A 39 -10.42 -7.72 3.95
N LEU A 40 -10.85 -8.66 3.11
CA LEU A 40 -12.24 -8.79 2.66
C LEU A 40 -12.94 -10.05 3.19
N THR A 41 -12.31 -10.81 4.09
CA THR A 41 -12.90 -12.07 4.61
C THR A 41 -14.11 -11.84 5.51
N SER A 42 -14.19 -10.68 6.16
CA SER A 42 -15.35 -10.27 6.94
C SER A 42 -15.76 -8.84 6.57
N ASP A 43 -15.74 -7.92 7.52
CA ASP A 43 -15.82 -6.50 7.23
C ASP A 43 -14.52 -6.01 6.59
N ARG A 44 -14.62 -5.02 5.72
CA ARG A 44 -13.47 -4.42 5.02
C ARG A 44 -12.52 -3.75 6.03
N GLU A 45 -11.50 -4.48 6.47
CA GLU A 45 -10.54 -4.04 7.49
C GLU A 45 -9.25 -3.54 6.84
N LEU A 46 -8.77 -2.35 7.22
CA LEU A 46 -7.44 -1.88 6.80
C LEU A 46 -6.36 -2.67 7.55
N ILE A 47 -5.64 -3.53 6.85
CA ILE A 47 -4.58 -4.37 7.44
C ILE A 47 -3.18 -3.84 7.17
N MET A 48 -3.00 -3.03 6.12
CA MET A 48 -1.70 -2.45 5.78
C MET A 48 -1.80 -1.10 5.09
N VAL A 49 -0.82 -0.24 5.33
CA VAL A 49 -0.49 0.93 4.50
C VAL A 49 0.98 0.86 4.13
N GLY A 50 1.31 1.23 2.90
CA GLY A 50 2.69 1.40 2.46
C GLY A 50 2.84 2.52 1.46
N SER A 51 4.07 2.99 1.26
CA SER A 51 4.38 3.98 0.23
C SER A 51 5.57 3.58 -0.67
N SER A 52 5.66 4.25 -1.82
CA SER A 52 6.79 4.21 -2.74
C SER A 52 7.15 5.62 -3.21
N GLY A 53 8.45 5.88 -3.39
CA GLY A 53 9.00 7.19 -3.74
C GLY A 53 9.63 7.93 -2.57
N THR A 54 10.60 8.80 -2.86
CA THR A 54 11.26 9.64 -1.85
C THR A 54 11.52 11.02 -2.41
N VAL A 55 10.96 12.05 -1.76
CA VAL A 55 11.25 13.44 -2.10
C VAL A 55 12.64 13.80 -1.58
N GLN A 56 13.49 14.30 -2.47
CA GLN A 56 14.86 14.75 -2.16
C GLN A 56 14.85 16.16 -1.59
N ASN A 57 15.99 16.61 -1.05
CA ASN A 57 16.13 17.93 -0.45
C ASN A 57 15.93 19.09 -1.45
N ASP A 58 16.15 18.84 -2.75
CA ASP A 58 15.89 19.78 -3.84
C ASP A 58 14.41 19.78 -4.31
N GLY A 59 13.55 18.99 -3.65
CA GLY A 59 12.14 18.85 -3.99
C GLY A 59 11.86 17.91 -5.17
N THR A 60 12.90 17.30 -5.77
CA THR A 60 12.71 16.28 -6.81
C THR A 60 12.25 14.96 -6.23
N LEU A 61 11.57 14.15 -7.05
CA LEU A 61 11.09 12.83 -6.66
C LEU A 61 12.06 11.76 -7.14
N LYS A 62 12.63 11.01 -6.19
CA LYS A 62 13.36 9.78 -6.50
C LYS A 62 12.37 8.61 -6.55
N ILE A 63 12.11 8.12 -7.76
CA ILE A 63 11.32 6.92 -8.00
C ILE A 63 12.22 5.72 -7.69
N LYS A 64 11.78 4.85 -6.77
CA LYS A 64 12.41 3.53 -6.61
C LYS A 64 12.02 2.69 -7.82
N LYS A 65 12.91 1.80 -8.26
CA LYS A 65 12.68 0.95 -9.45
C LYS A 65 11.25 0.41 -9.45
N GLY A 66 10.55 0.56 -10.58
CA GLY A 66 9.18 0.10 -10.82
C GLY A 66 8.07 0.72 -9.94
N GLY A 67 8.36 1.77 -9.17
CA GLY A 67 7.36 2.60 -8.50
C GLY A 67 6.48 1.88 -7.48
N LEU A 68 5.17 2.12 -7.55
CA LEU A 68 4.17 1.46 -6.72
C LEU A 68 4.04 -0.02 -7.07
N ALA A 69 4.03 -0.37 -8.35
CA ALA A 69 3.90 -1.76 -8.82
C ALA A 69 5.01 -2.66 -8.25
N GLU A 70 6.28 -2.30 -8.47
CA GLU A 70 7.41 -3.10 -7.94
C GLU A 70 7.41 -3.08 -6.41
N LYS A 71 7.07 -1.96 -5.76
CA LYS A 71 6.99 -1.93 -4.29
C LYS A 71 5.92 -2.88 -3.76
N ILE A 72 4.74 -2.94 -4.37
CA ILE A 72 3.63 -3.81 -3.96
C ILE A 72 4.03 -5.28 -4.16
N VAL A 73 4.62 -5.62 -5.30
CA VAL A 73 4.93 -7.00 -5.69
C VAL A 73 6.19 -7.53 -4.99
N GLU A 74 7.30 -6.79 -5.06
CA GLU A 74 8.63 -7.22 -4.63
C GLU A 74 9.01 -6.72 -3.23
N GLY A 75 8.25 -5.78 -2.68
CA GLY A 75 8.51 -5.24 -1.35
C GLY A 75 8.60 -6.35 -0.31
N HIS A 76 9.61 -6.32 0.57
CA HIS A 76 9.73 -7.32 1.62
C HIS A 76 8.73 -7.09 2.76
N GLN A 77 8.15 -8.17 3.28
CA GLN A 77 7.25 -8.15 4.44
C GLN A 77 7.18 -9.54 5.12
N PHE A 78 7.05 -9.55 6.45
CA PHE A 78 7.06 -10.71 7.37
C PHE A 78 8.38 -11.51 7.40
N ALA A 79 9.03 -11.67 6.25
CA ALA A 79 10.34 -12.26 6.06
C ALA A 79 11.18 -11.44 5.09
N LYS A 80 12.39 -11.91 4.75
CA LYS A 80 13.25 -11.32 3.71
C LYS A 80 12.83 -11.77 2.29
N THR A 81 11.53 -11.89 2.04
CA THR A 81 10.94 -12.34 0.77
C THR A 81 9.92 -11.32 0.27
N GLY A 82 9.78 -11.23 -1.06
CA GLY A 82 8.81 -10.34 -1.70
C GLY A 82 7.37 -10.70 -1.36
N ARG A 83 6.50 -9.69 -1.32
CA ARG A 83 5.05 -9.82 -1.05
C ARG A 83 4.33 -10.77 -1.98
N LYS A 84 4.80 -10.94 -3.22
CA LYS A 84 4.32 -11.99 -4.13
C LYS A 84 4.35 -13.40 -3.54
N TYR A 85 5.22 -13.65 -2.57
CA TYR A 85 5.28 -14.90 -1.81
C TYR A 85 4.76 -14.75 -0.38
N SER A 86 5.12 -13.65 0.30
CA SER A 86 4.80 -13.51 1.72
C SER A 86 3.34 -13.15 1.99
N TRP A 87 2.65 -12.45 1.10
CA TRP A 87 1.20 -12.19 1.26
C TRP A 87 0.37 -13.47 1.15
N PRO A 88 0.47 -14.31 0.10
CA PRO A 88 -0.24 -15.59 0.06
C PRO A 88 0.03 -16.47 1.29
N ALA A 89 1.29 -16.54 1.73
CA ALA A 89 1.66 -17.32 2.90
C ALA A 89 0.98 -16.78 4.17
N GLN A 90 1.04 -15.47 4.40
CA GLN A 90 0.40 -14.84 5.56
C GLN A 90 -1.11 -14.96 5.52
N MET A 91 -1.73 -14.74 4.35
CA MET A 91 -3.16 -14.91 4.14
C MET A 91 -3.61 -16.33 4.51
N LYS A 92 -2.88 -17.37 4.08
CA LYS A 92 -3.17 -18.77 4.45
C LYS A 92 -3.04 -19.03 5.95
N LEU A 93 -2.06 -18.42 6.62
CA LEU A 93 -1.87 -18.54 8.07
C LEU A 93 -3.00 -17.88 8.87
N GLU A 94 -3.51 -16.75 8.40
CA GLU A 94 -4.53 -15.96 9.08
C GLU A 94 -5.96 -16.27 8.61
N GLY A 95 -6.12 -17.15 7.61
CA GLY A 95 -7.42 -17.50 7.04
C GLY A 95 -8.04 -16.43 6.13
N ILE A 96 -7.23 -15.50 5.61
CA ILE A 96 -7.67 -14.45 4.69
C ILE A 96 -7.87 -15.06 3.28
N THR A 97 -9.08 -14.95 2.76
CA THR A 97 -9.46 -15.50 1.45
C THR A 97 -9.27 -14.51 0.31
N ALA A 98 -9.36 -13.21 0.60
CA ALA A 98 -9.17 -12.15 -0.38
C ALA A 98 -8.73 -10.85 0.31
N ILE A 99 -7.86 -10.10 -0.38
CA ILE A 99 -7.55 -8.71 -0.06
C ILE A 99 -7.89 -7.79 -1.22
N GLU A 100 -8.24 -6.54 -0.91
CA GLU A 100 -8.26 -5.44 -1.87
C GLU A 100 -7.01 -4.59 -1.67
N VAL A 101 -6.29 -4.31 -2.75
CA VAL A 101 -5.20 -3.34 -2.76
C VAL A 101 -5.65 -2.10 -3.52
N VAL A 102 -5.71 -0.97 -2.82
CA VAL A 102 -6.04 0.34 -3.40
C VAL A 102 -4.79 1.19 -3.40
N TRP A 103 -4.47 1.82 -4.52
CA TRP A 103 -3.27 2.64 -4.64
C TRP A 103 -3.58 4.03 -5.19
N TYR A 104 -2.77 5.02 -4.83
CA TYR A 104 -2.92 6.42 -5.22
C TYR A 104 -1.56 6.97 -5.58
N GLU A 105 -1.43 7.64 -6.72
CA GLU A 105 -0.27 8.50 -6.95
C GLU A 105 -0.43 9.80 -6.16
N THR A 106 0.51 10.06 -5.26
CA THR A 106 0.48 11.25 -4.41
C THR A 106 1.45 12.32 -4.88
N PHE A 107 2.39 11.96 -5.77
CA PHE A 107 3.39 12.88 -6.29
C PHE A 107 3.57 12.68 -7.80
N ASN A 108 3.04 13.60 -8.59
CA ASN A 108 3.11 13.65 -10.05
C ASN A 108 3.11 15.11 -10.55
N SER A 109 2.78 15.33 -11.82
CA SER A 109 2.81 16.68 -12.43
C SER A 109 1.74 17.63 -11.89
N THR A 110 0.61 17.11 -11.41
CA THR A 110 -0.54 17.92 -10.94
C THR A 110 -0.66 17.93 -9.42
N THR A 111 -0.15 16.91 -8.75
CA THR A 111 -0.28 16.70 -7.30
C THR A 111 1.10 16.52 -6.68
N LYS A 112 1.39 17.23 -5.59
CA LYS A 112 2.66 17.13 -4.87
C LYS A 112 2.43 16.90 -3.38
N ALA A 113 2.20 15.65 -3.00
CA ALA A 113 2.15 15.19 -1.61
C ALA A 113 3.21 14.10 -1.38
N ILE A 114 4.05 14.32 -0.38
CA ILE A 114 5.16 13.41 -0.06
C ILE A 114 4.59 12.03 0.32
N PRO A 115 4.93 10.93 -0.39
CA PRO A 115 4.33 9.62 -0.16
C PRO A 115 4.37 9.15 1.29
N THR A 116 5.52 9.27 1.96
CA THR A 116 5.71 8.90 3.36
C THR A 116 4.93 9.79 4.33
N SER A 117 4.72 11.06 3.99
CA SER A 117 3.86 11.95 4.79
C SER A 117 2.39 11.52 4.70
N VAL A 118 1.91 11.13 3.52
CA VAL A 118 0.54 10.65 3.32
C VAL A 118 0.34 9.31 4.03
N GLU A 119 1.29 8.39 3.91
CA GLU A 119 1.32 7.12 4.66
C GLU A 119 1.21 7.37 6.18
N GLY A 120 2.03 8.27 6.72
CA GLY A 120 2.01 8.63 8.13
C GLY A 120 0.69 9.24 8.59
N GLN A 121 0.06 10.10 7.77
CA GLN A 121 -1.26 10.66 8.08
C GLN A 121 -2.36 9.59 8.15
N ILE A 122 -2.34 8.62 7.22
CA ILE A 122 -3.29 7.50 7.21
C ILE A 122 -3.09 6.64 8.44
N LEU A 123 -1.84 6.30 8.76
CA LEU A 123 -1.50 5.49 9.93
C LEU A 123 -1.85 6.21 11.24
N GLN A 124 -1.59 7.51 11.34
CA GLN A 124 -1.98 8.32 12.49
C GLN A 124 -3.51 8.34 12.67
N SER A 125 -4.28 8.57 11.59
CA SER A 125 -5.75 8.54 11.62
C SER A 125 -6.31 7.17 12.05
N PHE A 126 -5.63 6.08 11.67
CA PHE A 126 -5.98 4.73 12.11
C PHE A 126 -5.63 4.49 13.59
N LEU A 127 -4.45 4.95 14.02
CA LEU A 127 -3.99 4.86 15.41
C LEU A 127 -4.91 5.62 16.36
N ASP A 128 -5.32 6.85 16.00
CA ASP A 128 -6.20 7.68 16.81
C ASP A 128 -7.58 7.02 17.06
N LYS A 129 -8.04 6.21 16.11
CA LYS A 129 -9.36 5.53 16.19
C LYS A 129 -9.29 4.16 16.86
N SER A 130 -8.20 3.42 16.66
CA SER A 130 -8.11 2.01 17.07
C SER A 130 -7.15 1.77 18.24
N GLY A 131 -6.32 2.75 18.59
CA GLY A 131 -5.27 2.62 19.59
C GLY A 131 -4.08 1.75 19.16
N LYS A 132 -4.03 1.31 17.90
CA LYS A 132 -2.95 0.47 17.34
C LYS A 132 -2.72 0.77 15.86
N LEU A 133 -1.65 0.23 15.28
CA LEU A 133 -1.41 0.25 13.83
C LEU A 133 -2.20 -0.88 13.13
N PRO A 134 -2.39 -0.81 11.80
CA PRO A 134 -2.88 -1.94 11.02
C PRO A 134 -2.03 -3.19 11.28
N ARG A 135 -2.67 -4.38 11.34
CA ARG A 135 -2.02 -5.59 11.85
C ARG A 135 -0.81 -6.07 11.04
N TRP A 136 -0.65 -5.64 9.78
CA TRP A 136 0.52 -5.93 8.96
C TRP A 136 1.58 -4.82 8.95
N ASN A 137 1.36 -3.69 9.64
CA ASN A 137 2.35 -2.63 9.92
C ASN A 137 2.91 -2.79 11.34
N VAL A 138 4.07 -3.43 11.46
CA VAL A 138 4.73 -3.69 12.77
C VAL A 138 5.32 -2.42 13.39
N ALA A 139 5.78 -1.48 12.57
CA ALA A 139 6.31 -0.18 12.95
C ALA A 139 6.17 0.80 11.77
N PHE A 140 6.34 2.09 12.04
CA PHE A 140 6.35 3.18 11.04
C PHE A 140 7.53 4.12 11.30
#